data_AF-A0A7W3ZQL7-F1
#
_entry.id   AF-A0A7W3ZQL7-F1
#
_cell.length_a   1.000
_cell.length_b   1.000
_cell.length_c   1.000
_cell.angle_alpha   90.00
_cell.angle_beta   90.00
_cell.angle_gamma   90.00
#
_symmetry.space_group_name_H-M   'P 1'
#
loop_
_entity.id
_entity.type
_entity.pdbx_description
1 polymer ?
#
loop_
_entity_poly.entity_id
_entity_poly.type
_entity_poly.pdbx_seq_one_letter_code
_entity_poly.pdbx_strand_id
1 'polypeptide(L)'
;MLIDHPRILTQYRALRLPPGTPVHYHGTVKSLRGEYTVQPCICHHCMRDVEKGIPAERYALYQKGSPDGPYHVRHTSVTPRVGAREEVKQWLCEELTETYVTRLIRQEFPTIRSLFVSVEEEVLYIAWAGQPRETEMRTITVPCMANYAEGEISAVPLPVSMCIAGVEFSGIPKVSRIETGKSTATC
;
A
#
# COMPACT_ATOMS: atom_id res chain seq x y z
N MET A 1 6.17 22.47 4.71
CA MET A 1 5.98 22.59 3.25
C MET A 1 5.36 21.28 2.79
N LEU A 2 4.04 21.28 2.57
CA LEU A 2 3.33 20.11 2.06
C LEU A 2 3.71 19.94 0.59
N ILE A 3 4.12 18.74 0.19
CA ILE A 3 4.63 18.48 -1.15
C ILE A 3 3.43 18.38 -2.10
N ASP A 4 3.06 19.50 -2.73
CA ASP A 4 1.89 19.64 -3.61
C ASP A 4 2.18 19.29 -5.09
N HIS A 5 3.11 18.37 -5.34
CA HIS A 5 3.40 17.93 -6.70
C HIS A 5 2.80 16.53 -6.97
N PRO A 6 1.88 16.37 -7.94
CA PRO A 6 1.17 15.10 -8.19
C PRO A 6 2.12 13.92 -8.43
N ARG A 7 3.23 14.13 -9.17
CA ARG A 7 4.26 13.09 -9.38
C ARG A 7 4.98 12.65 -8.10
N ILE A 8 5.17 13.57 -7.15
CA ILE A 8 5.84 13.27 -5.89
C ILE A 8 4.89 12.48 -4.98
N LEU A 9 3.59 12.82 -4.98
CA LEU A 9 2.57 12.06 -4.25
C LEU A 9 2.48 10.61 -4.75
N THR A 10 2.51 10.37 -6.06
CA THR A 10 2.53 9.01 -6.65
C THR A 10 3.76 8.20 -6.25
N GLN A 11 4.95 8.83 -6.20
CA GLN A 11 6.19 8.16 -5.79
C GLN A 11 6.24 7.88 -4.28
N TYR A 12 5.50 8.66 -3.48
CA TYR A 12 5.30 8.41 -2.06
C TYR A 12 4.15 7.45 -1.75
N ARG A 13 3.19 7.26 -2.68
CA ARG A 13 2.17 6.20 -2.63
C ARG A 13 2.74 4.80 -2.83
N ALA A 14 4.00 4.68 -3.22
CA ALA A 14 4.74 3.43 -3.22
C ALA A 14 5.19 2.98 -1.82
N LEU A 15 4.62 3.55 -0.77
CA LEU A 15 4.78 3.01 0.57
C LEU A 15 3.66 2.02 0.84
N ARG A 16 4.01 0.85 1.37
CA ARG A 16 3.08 -0.24 1.66
C ARG A 16 1.93 0.15 2.60
N LEU A 17 2.06 1.27 3.32
CA LEU A 17 1.08 1.79 4.26
C LEU A 17 0.79 3.26 3.94
N PRO A 18 -0.49 3.66 3.89
CA PRO A 18 -0.87 5.06 3.71
C PRO A 18 -0.29 5.97 4.81
N PRO A 19 0.06 7.24 4.49
CA PRO A 19 0.41 8.22 5.50
C PRO A 19 -0.66 8.35 6.58
N GLY A 20 -0.25 8.48 7.84
CA GLY A 20 -1.13 8.49 9.00
C GLY A 20 -1.50 7.10 9.53
N THR A 21 -1.14 6.01 8.85
CA THR A 21 -1.45 4.65 9.33
C THR A 21 -0.79 4.40 10.69
N PRO A 22 -1.57 4.04 11.74
CA PRO A 22 -1.02 3.66 13.03
C PRO A 22 -0.18 2.38 12.91
N VAL A 23 1.00 2.39 13.52
CA VAL A 23 1.93 1.26 13.50
C VAL A 23 2.61 1.06 14.86
N HIS A 24 3.11 -0.13 15.08
CA HIS A 24 4.07 -0.45 16.13
C HIS A 24 5.46 -0.61 15.49
N TYR A 25 6.42 0.21 15.93
CA TYR A 25 7.81 0.14 15.48
C TYR A 25 8.62 -0.84 16.33
N HIS A 26 9.25 -1.80 15.65
CA HIS A 26 10.06 -2.86 16.26
C HIS A 26 11.47 -2.94 15.66
N GLY A 27 11.95 -1.84 15.05
CA GLY A 27 13.25 -1.80 14.38
C GLY A 27 14.47 -1.85 15.30
N THR A 28 15.63 -1.48 14.74
CA THR A 28 16.95 -1.64 15.37
C THR A 28 17.20 -0.67 16.52
N VAL A 29 16.60 0.52 16.51
CA VAL A 29 16.76 1.52 17.58
C VAL A 29 15.81 1.16 18.73
N LYS A 30 16.27 0.30 19.64
CA LYS A 30 15.45 -0.27 20.71
C LYS A 30 14.77 0.77 21.60
N SER A 31 15.45 1.87 21.92
CA SER A 31 14.92 2.95 22.76
C SER A 31 13.74 3.71 22.13
N LEU A 32 13.56 3.60 20.82
CA LEU A 32 12.49 4.26 20.08
C LEU A 32 11.37 3.30 19.68
N ARG A 33 11.40 2.03 20.11
CA ARG A 33 10.32 1.06 19.86
C ARG A 33 9.03 1.53 20.53
N GLY A 34 7.91 1.35 19.86
CA GLY A 34 6.62 1.85 20.36
C GLY A 34 5.65 2.23 19.27
N GLU A 35 4.65 3.02 19.64
CA GLU A 35 3.52 3.34 18.78
C GLU A 35 3.72 4.65 18.03
N TYR A 36 3.48 4.60 16.72
CA TYR A 36 3.65 5.73 15.83
C TYR A 36 2.56 5.75 14.76
N THR A 37 2.57 6.82 13.98
CA THR A 37 1.95 6.87 12.65
C THR A 37 3.06 6.95 11.61
N VAL A 38 2.87 6.30 10.46
CA VAL A 38 3.83 6.41 9.36
C VAL A 38 3.59 7.68 8.55
N GLN A 39 4.65 8.33 8.14
CA GLN A 39 4.68 9.35 7.11
C GLN A 39 5.73 8.97 6.08
N PRO A 40 5.65 9.50 4.85
CA PRO A 40 6.73 9.30 3.91
C PRO A 40 8.05 9.90 4.40
N CYS A 41 9.16 9.19 4.18
CA CYS A 41 10.45 9.72 4.58
C CYS A 41 10.85 10.92 3.69
N ILE A 42 11.08 12.07 4.34
CA ILE A 42 11.51 13.31 3.69
C ILE A 42 13.00 13.62 3.93
N CYS A 43 13.82 12.60 4.24
CA CYS A 43 15.27 12.82 4.33
C CYS A 43 15.84 13.16 2.94
N HIS A 44 16.98 13.83 2.91
CA HIS A 44 17.62 14.26 1.66
C HIS A 44 17.81 13.11 0.65
N HIS A 45 18.15 11.90 1.12
CA HIS A 45 18.30 10.73 0.26
C HIS A 45 16.98 10.29 -0.38
N CYS A 46 15.92 10.13 0.42
CA CYS A 46 14.62 9.71 -0.08
C CYS A 46 14.00 10.76 -1.01
N MET A 47 14.14 12.06 -0.69
CA MET A 47 13.65 13.11 -1.57
C MET A 47 14.39 13.11 -2.92
N ARG A 48 15.71 12.95 -2.92
CA ARG A 48 16.51 12.89 -4.15
C ARG A 48 16.17 11.67 -5.01
N ASP A 49 15.86 10.53 -4.39
CA ASP A 49 15.43 9.32 -5.10
C ASP A 49 14.06 9.56 -5.76
N VAL A 50 13.11 10.13 -5.01
CA VAL A 50 11.79 10.54 -5.50
C VAL A 50 11.91 11.52 -6.68
N GLU A 51 12.71 12.58 -6.56
CA GLU A 51 12.97 13.53 -7.65
C GLU A 51 13.49 12.87 -8.94
N LYS A 52 14.17 11.72 -8.83
CA LYS A 52 14.67 10.93 -9.95
C LYS A 52 13.68 9.91 -10.50
N GLY A 53 12.46 9.83 -9.97
CA GLY A 53 11.50 8.81 -10.36
C GLY A 53 11.62 7.50 -9.60
N ILE A 54 12.45 7.43 -8.56
CA ILE A 54 12.60 6.22 -7.74
C ILE A 54 11.61 6.33 -6.57
N PRO A 55 10.69 5.36 -6.42
CA PRO A 55 9.69 5.47 -5.37
C PRO A 55 10.30 5.44 -3.96
N ALA A 56 9.64 6.11 -3.02
CA ALA A 56 10.09 6.12 -1.63
C ALA A 56 9.80 4.77 -0.97
N GLU A 57 10.83 4.13 -0.41
CA GLU A 57 10.70 2.80 0.21
C GLU A 57 10.66 2.84 1.75
N ARG A 58 10.77 4.05 2.34
CA ARG A 58 10.99 4.24 3.77
C ARG A 58 10.04 5.24 4.40
N TYR A 59 9.75 5.00 5.67
CA TYR A 59 8.89 5.81 6.52
C TYR A 59 9.68 6.79 7.38
N ALA A 60 9.05 7.91 7.72
CA ALA A 60 9.32 8.66 8.93
C ALA A 60 8.23 8.34 9.95
N LEU A 61 8.59 8.14 11.21
CA LEU A 61 7.64 7.78 12.26
C LEU A 61 7.28 9.01 13.09
N TYR A 62 5.98 9.21 13.27
CA TYR A 62 5.43 10.37 13.95
C TYR A 62 4.67 9.92 15.19
N GLN A 63 4.93 10.57 16.32
CA GLN A 63 4.21 10.33 17.56
C GLN A 63 3.17 11.44 17.75
N LYS A 64 1.87 11.08 17.79
CA LYS A 64 0.76 12.04 17.91
C LYS A 64 0.83 13.22 16.91
N GLY A 65 1.30 12.97 15.70
CA GLY A 65 1.45 13.99 14.65
C GLY A 65 2.71 14.86 14.75
N SER A 66 3.56 14.67 15.78
CA SER A 66 4.89 15.27 15.89
C SER A 66 5.95 14.34 15.30
N PRO A 67 6.99 14.85 14.62
CA PRO A 67 8.03 14.03 14.04
C PRO A 67 9.08 13.65 15.11
N ASP A 68 8.63 13.02 16.20
CA ASP A 68 9.47 12.62 17.34
C ASP A 68 9.94 11.16 17.27
N GLY A 69 9.60 10.44 16.20
CA GLY A 69 10.03 9.07 15.99
C GLY A 69 11.29 8.93 15.11
N PRO A 70 11.78 7.70 14.92
CA PRO A 70 12.85 7.44 13.98
C PRO A 70 12.47 7.87 12.57
N TYR A 71 13.41 8.56 11.92
CA TYR A 71 13.32 8.92 10.52
C TYR A 71 14.03 7.85 9.69
N HIS A 72 13.52 7.59 8.47
CA HIS A 72 14.15 6.67 7.51
C HIS A 72 14.06 5.17 7.89
N VAL A 73 12.87 4.75 8.27
CA VAL A 73 12.53 3.40 8.72
C VAL A 73 12.11 2.52 7.54
N ARG A 74 12.64 1.30 7.46
CA ARG A 74 12.20 0.31 6.45
C ARG A 74 10.78 -0.16 6.77
N HIS A 75 10.01 -0.49 5.74
CA HIS A 75 8.67 -1.03 5.94
C HIS A 75 8.64 -2.33 6.76
N THR A 76 9.71 -3.13 6.71
CA THR A 76 9.86 -4.36 7.52
C THR A 76 10.11 -4.10 9.01
N SER A 77 10.26 -2.85 9.43
CA SER A 77 10.53 -2.47 10.81
C SER A 77 9.28 -1.96 11.55
N VAL A 78 8.13 -2.02 10.90
CA VAL A 78 6.85 -1.56 11.45
C VAL A 78 5.74 -2.58 11.17
N THR A 79 4.82 -2.73 12.12
CA THR A 79 3.59 -3.52 11.97
C THR A 79 2.39 -2.60 12.11
N PRO A 80 1.41 -2.60 11.19
CA PRO A 80 0.17 -1.84 11.34
C PRO A 80 -0.55 -2.19 12.65
N ARG A 81 -1.01 -1.17 13.38
CA ARG A 81 -1.94 -1.36 14.49
C ARG A 81 -3.35 -1.37 13.93
N VAL A 82 -3.95 -2.55 13.95
CA VAL A 82 -5.39 -2.69 13.76
C VAL A 82 -6.03 -2.24 15.07
N GLY A 83 -6.76 -1.12 15.05
CA GLY A 83 -7.54 -0.71 16.22
C GLY A 83 -8.53 -1.81 16.59
N ALA A 84 -8.83 -1.94 17.88
CA ALA A 84 -9.92 -2.78 18.39
C ALA A 84 -11.30 -2.21 17.98
N ARG A 85 -11.53 -2.03 16.68
CA ARG A 85 -12.87 -1.86 16.13
C ARG A 85 -13.44 -3.26 15.96
N GLU A 86 -14.51 -3.49 16.71
CA GLU A 86 -15.28 -4.70 16.81
C GLU A 86 -15.33 -5.53 15.53
N GLU A 87 -15.00 -6.79 15.76
CA GLU A 87 -15.13 -7.96 14.91
C GLU A 87 -16.54 -8.08 14.32
N VAL A 88 -16.76 -7.48 13.16
CA VAL A 88 -17.33 -8.23 12.03
C VAL A 88 -16.49 -7.89 10.81
N LYS A 89 -15.39 -8.62 10.62
CA LYS A 89 -14.61 -8.57 9.38
C LYS A 89 -15.44 -9.26 8.30
N GLN A 90 -16.37 -8.53 7.67
CA GLN A 90 -16.97 -9.01 6.43
C GLN A 90 -15.88 -8.99 5.38
N TRP A 91 -15.45 -10.19 4.97
CA TRP A 91 -14.58 -10.35 3.83
C TRP A 91 -15.31 -9.85 2.60
N LEU A 92 -14.65 -8.99 1.82
CA LEU A 92 -15.14 -8.71 0.49
C LEU A 92 -15.10 -10.01 -0.32
N CYS A 93 -16.14 -10.24 -1.13
CA CYS A 93 -16.05 -11.26 -2.16
C CYS A 93 -14.97 -10.88 -3.18
N GLU A 94 -14.61 -11.86 -4.00
CA GLU A 94 -13.59 -11.74 -5.04
C GLU A 94 -13.93 -10.57 -6.00
N GLU A 95 -15.16 -10.51 -6.50
CA GLU A 95 -15.64 -9.44 -7.41
C GLU A 95 -15.48 -8.02 -6.83
N LEU A 96 -15.79 -7.83 -5.54
CA LEU A 96 -15.64 -6.52 -4.88
C LEU A 96 -14.16 -6.18 -4.65
N THR A 97 -13.34 -7.19 -4.38
CA THR A 97 -11.89 -7.01 -4.26
C THR A 97 -11.27 -6.62 -5.60
N GLU A 98 -11.63 -7.31 -6.69
CA GLU A 98 -11.21 -6.98 -8.05
C GLU A 98 -11.63 -5.57 -8.46
N THR A 99 -12.88 -5.20 -8.17
CA THR A 99 -13.42 -3.88 -8.48
C THR A 99 -12.64 -2.79 -7.75
N TYR A 100 -12.36 -2.98 -6.46
CA TYR A 100 -11.57 -2.05 -5.66
C TYR A 100 -10.15 -1.88 -6.22
N VAL A 101 -9.46 -3.00 -6.45
CA VAL A 101 -8.09 -3.00 -6.96
C VAL A 101 -8.03 -2.36 -8.35
N THR A 102 -8.96 -2.70 -9.23
CA THR A 102 -9.09 -2.11 -10.57
C THR A 102 -9.24 -0.60 -10.49
N ARG A 103 -10.15 -0.11 -9.65
CA ARG A 103 -10.37 1.32 -9.45
C ARG A 103 -9.12 2.00 -8.92
N LEU A 104 -8.47 1.43 -7.90
CA LEU A 104 -7.26 1.98 -7.30
C LEU A 104 -6.13 2.10 -8.34
N ILE A 105 -5.88 1.05 -9.12
CA ILE A 105 -4.86 1.04 -10.18
C ILE A 105 -5.19 2.07 -11.27
N ARG A 106 -6.43 2.13 -11.74
CA ARG A 106 -6.85 3.08 -12.78
C ARG A 106 -6.73 4.54 -12.33
N GLN A 107 -7.00 4.79 -11.05
CA GLN A 107 -6.83 6.12 -10.46
C GLN A 107 -5.36 6.53 -10.39
N GLU A 108 -4.47 5.61 -10.02
CA GLU A 108 -3.03 5.90 -9.91
C GLU A 108 -2.32 5.95 -11.26
N PHE A 109 -2.72 5.08 -12.18
CA PHE A 109 -2.08 4.89 -13.49
C PHE A 109 -3.08 5.07 -14.63
N PRO A 110 -3.51 6.31 -14.90
CA PRO A 110 -4.47 6.59 -15.97
C PRO A 110 -3.93 6.24 -17.36
N THR A 111 -2.61 6.09 -17.52
CA THR A 111 -1.94 5.74 -18.78
C THR A 111 -1.99 4.26 -19.13
N ILE A 112 -2.49 3.39 -18.24
CA ILE A 112 -2.67 1.96 -18.53
C ILE A 112 -3.72 1.81 -19.63
N ARG A 113 -3.34 1.16 -20.74
CA ARG A 113 -4.24 0.91 -21.87
C ARG A 113 -5.18 -0.25 -21.55
N SER A 114 -4.61 -1.39 -21.19
CA SER A 114 -5.33 -2.58 -20.76
C SER A 114 -4.93 -2.96 -19.34
N LEU A 115 -5.92 -3.33 -18.54
CA LEU A 115 -5.76 -3.80 -17.17
C LEU A 115 -6.64 -5.03 -16.99
N PHE A 116 -6.05 -6.08 -16.47
CA PHE A 116 -6.73 -7.29 -16.03
C PHE A 116 -6.42 -7.48 -14.55
N VAL A 117 -7.48 -7.70 -13.76
CA VAL A 117 -7.41 -7.99 -12.33
C VAL A 117 -8.35 -9.17 -12.10
N SER A 118 -7.85 -10.22 -11.44
CA SER A 118 -8.64 -11.38 -11.04
C SER A 118 -8.21 -11.81 -9.64
N VAL A 119 -9.14 -12.30 -8.83
CA VAL A 119 -8.85 -12.98 -7.57
C VAL A 119 -9.32 -14.42 -7.69
N GLU A 120 -8.37 -15.37 -7.61
CA GLU A 120 -8.67 -16.80 -7.62
C GLU A 120 -7.90 -17.47 -6.49
N GLU A 121 -8.58 -18.27 -5.66
CA GLU A 121 -7.97 -18.99 -4.53
C GLU A 121 -7.14 -18.07 -3.61
N GLU A 122 -7.65 -16.86 -3.35
CA GLU A 122 -6.97 -15.80 -2.57
C GLU A 122 -5.68 -15.26 -3.21
N VAL A 123 -5.42 -15.56 -4.49
CA VAL A 123 -4.31 -14.98 -5.26
C VAL A 123 -4.86 -13.86 -6.15
N LEU A 124 -4.31 -12.66 -5.98
CA LEU A 124 -4.63 -11.51 -6.81
C LEU A 124 -3.69 -11.47 -8.03
N TYR A 125 -4.23 -11.78 -9.20
CA TYR A 125 -3.55 -11.69 -10.48
C TYR A 125 -3.76 -10.32 -11.10
N ILE A 126 -2.67 -9.70 -11.55
CA ILE A 126 -2.70 -8.38 -12.17
C ILE A 126 -1.85 -8.38 -13.43
N ALA A 127 -2.47 -8.10 -14.57
CA ALA A 127 -1.77 -7.90 -15.82
C ALA A 127 -2.12 -6.56 -16.46
N TRP A 128 -1.15 -5.92 -17.09
CA TRP A 128 -1.37 -4.60 -17.73
C TRP A 128 -0.52 -4.40 -18.97
N ALA A 129 -0.95 -3.47 -19.83
CA ALA A 129 -0.14 -2.92 -20.92
C ALA A 129 0.04 -1.40 -20.78
N GLY A 130 1.29 -0.94 -20.99
CA GLY A 130 1.72 0.45 -20.80
C GLY A 130 2.61 0.62 -19.57
N GLN A 131 2.77 1.87 -19.12
CA GLN A 131 3.28 2.14 -17.77
C GLN A 131 2.16 1.87 -16.77
N PRO A 132 2.44 1.24 -15.62
CA PRO A 132 3.69 1.32 -14.82
C PRO A 132 4.61 0.07 -14.82
N ARG A 133 5.67 0.07 -14.01
CA ARG A 133 6.56 -1.09 -13.75
C ARG A 133 5.94 -2.06 -12.75
N GLU A 134 6.47 -3.29 -12.73
CA GLU A 134 5.96 -4.37 -11.87
C GLU A 134 6.02 -4.04 -10.38
N THR A 135 7.12 -3.47 -9.92
CA THR A 135 7.31 -3.07 -8.52
C THR A 135 6.32 -1.99 -8.10
N GLU A 136 6.02 -1.03 -8.97
CA GLU A 136 5.04 0.03 -8.73
C GLU A 136 3.63 -0.55 -8.59
N MET A 137 3.25 -1.48 -9.46
CA MET A 137 1.94 -2.17 -9.40
C MET A 137 1.75 -2.93 -8.10
N ARG A 138 2.72 -3.79 -7.72
CA ARG A 138 2.64 -4.58 -6.50
C ARG A 138 2.45 -3.69 -5.28
N THR A 139 3.14 -2.56 -5.25
CA THR A 139 3.18 -1.70 -4.07
C THR A 139 1.83 -1.06 -3.75
N ILE A 140 1.03 -0.77 -4.78
CA ILE A 140 -0.30 -0.16 -4.62
C ILE A 140 -1.34 -1.18 -4.16
N THR A 141 -1.14 -2.46 -4.48
CA THR A 141 -2.11 -3.53 -4.19
C THR A 141 -1.73 -4.36 -2.97
N VAL A 142 -0.46 -4.29 -2.56
CA VAL A 142 0.07 -4.84 -1.32
C VAL A 142 -0.83 -4.59 -0.10
N PRO A 143 -1.40 -3.39 0.16
CA PRO A 143 -2.29 -3.16 1.32
C PRO A 143 -3.50 -4.11 1.45
N CYS A 144 -3.84 -4.82 0.38
CA CYS A 144 -4.90 -5.83 0.34
C CYS A 144 -4.47 -7.23 0.84
N MET A 145 -3.20 -7.45 1.18
CA MET A 145 -2.68 -8.78 1.53
C MET A 145 -2.74 -9.09 3.03
N ALA A 146 -3.02 -10.36 3.35
CA ALA A 146 -3.04 -10.92 4.70
C ALA A 146 -1.69 -11.56 5.14
N ASN A 147 -0.77 -11.81 4.20
CA ASN A 147 0.49 -12.49 4.50
C ASN A 147 1.64 -11.98 3.63
N TYR A 148 2.71 -11.50 4.25
CA TYR A 148 3.99 -11.24 3.57
C TYR A 148 5.05 -12.09 4.25
N ALA A 149 5.46 -13.20 3.64
CA ALA A 149 6.53 -14.03 4.20
C ALA A 149 7.54 -14.40 3.10
N GLU A 150 8.83 -14.59 3.39
CA GLU A 150 9.32 -15.39 4.54
C GLU A 150 9.91 -14.62 5.74
N GLY A 151 9.47 -15.03 6.95
CA GLY A 151 9.90 -14.50 8.26
C GLY A 151 8.77 -14.19 9.28
N GLU A 152 7.53 -14.61 8.99
CA GLU A 152 6.32 -14.52 9.84
C GLU A 152 6.02 -13.13 10.44
N ILE A 153 5.52 -12.23 9.58
CA ILE A 153 4.60 -11.16 10.02
C ILE A 153 3.33 -11.32 9.18
N SER A 154 2.29 -11.87 9.82
CA SER A 154 0.94 -11.94 9.25
C SER A 154 0.36 -10.52 9.24
N ALA A 155 0.62 -9.77 8.16
CA ALA A 155 0.07 -8.43 8.03
C ALA A 155 -1.42 -8.54 7.77
N VAL A 156 -2.26 -8.01 8.64
CA VAL A 156 -3.71 -8.02 8.43
C VAL A 156 -4.03 -7.04 7.29
N PRO A 157 -4.84 -7.44 6.28
CA PRO A 157 -5.21 -6.51 5.21
C PRO A 157 -5.99 -5.33 5.78
N LEU A 158 -5.81 -4.16 5.17
CA LEU A 158 -6.52 -2.95 5.61
C LEU A 158 -8.00 -3.02 5.19
N PRO A 159 -8.94 -2.64 6.07
CA PRO A 159 -10.32 -2.43 5.67
C PRO A 159 -10.40 -1.37 4.57
N VAL A 160 -11.25 -1.63 3.58
CA VAL A 160 -11.51 -0.71 2.48
C VAL A 160 -12.98 -0.31 2.48
N SER A 161 -13.27 0.88 1.96
CA SER A 161 -14.63 1.37 1.74
C SER A 161 -14.74 1.91 0.33
N MET A 162 -15.81 1.53 -0.37
CA MET A 162 -16.02 1.92 -1.77
C MET A 162 -17.51 2.13 -2.07
N CYS A 163 -17.78 3.06 -2.98
CA CYS A 163 -19.10 3.29 -3.53
C CYS A 163 -19.16 2.75 -4.97
N ILE A 164 -20.09 1.85 -5.27
CA ILE A 164 -20.35 1.30 -6.61
C ILE A 164 -21.81 1.59 -6.95
N ALA A 165 -22.04 2.33 -8.04
CA ALA A 165 -23.38 2.71 -8.50
C ALA A 165 -24.28 3.33 -7.41
N GLY A 166 -23.69 4.10 -6.48
CA GLY A 166 -24.40 4.74 -5.37
C GLY A 166 -24.61 3.85 -4.13
N VAL A 167 -24.14 2.60 -4.15
CA VAL A 167 -24.19 1.68 -3.02
C VAL A 167 -22.83 1.63 -2.33
N GLU A 168 -22.82 1.81 -1.02
CA GLU A 168 -21.62 1.73 -0.19
C GLU A 168 -21.30 0.28 0.21
N PHE A 169 -20.05 -0.10 0.04
CA PHE A 169 -19.49 -1.38 0.44
C PHE A 169 -18.28 -1.13 1.34
N SER A 170 -18.17 -1.89 2.43
CA SER A 170 -17.01 -1.86 3.30
C SER A 170 -16.64 -3.28 3.73
N GLY A 171 -15.35 -3.58 3.76
CA GLY A 171 -14.89 -4.91 4.14
C GLY A 171 -13.38 -5.05 4.02
N ILE A 172 -12.90 -6.29 4.15
CA ILE A 172 -11.48 -6.60 4.06
C ILE A 172 -11.24 -7.46 2.80
N PRO A 173 -10.34 -7.06 1.89
CA PRO A 173 -9.90 -7.92 0.80
C PRO A 173 -9.28 -9.22 1.34
N LYS A 174 -9.70 -10.37 0.79
CA LYS A 174 -9.13 -11.67 1.14
C LYS A 174 -8.07 -12.08 0.11
N VAL A 175 -6.84 -11.58 0.30
CA VAL A 175 -5.71 -11.87 -0.60
C VAL A 175 -4.52 -12.37 0.20
N SER A 176 -3.95 -13.51 -0.17
CA SER A 176 -2.78 -14.12 0.45
C SER A 176 -1.51 -13.95 -0.40
N ARG A 177 -1.65 -13.80 -1.72
CA ARG A 177 -0.54 -13.62 -2.68
C ARG A 177 -0.91 -12.66 -3.80
N ILE A 178 0.08 -11.94 -4.35
CA ILE A 178 -0.11 -11.10 -5.55
C ILE A 178 0.85 -11.58 -6.63
N GLU A 179 0.31 -11.79 -7.82
CA GLU A 179 1.06 -12.10 -9.04
C GLU A 179 0.85 -11.01 -10.07
N THR A 180 1.96 -10.49 -10.61
CA THR A 180 1.95 -9.36 -11.54
C THR A 180 2.67 -9.72 -12.83
N GLY A 181 2.11 -9.36 -13.97
CA GLY A 181 2.74 -9.58 -15.27
C GLY A 181 2.50 -8.45 -16.27
N LYS A 182 3.47 -8.20 -17.15
CA LYS A 182 3.23 -7.32 -18.32
C LYS A 182 2.53 -8.12 -19.42
N SER A 183 1.41 -7.62 -19.90
CA SER A 183 0.76 -8.16 -21.09
C SER A 183 1.64 -7.87 -22.31
N THR A 184 2.00 -8.93 -23.03
CA THR A 184 2.70 -8.84 -24.33
C THR A 184 1.73 -8.60 -25.49
N ALA A 185 0.43 -8.43 -25.22
CA ALA A 185 -0.55 -8.18 -26.25
C ALA A 185 -0.33 -6.80 -26.89
N THR A 186 0.37 -6.78 -28.02
CA THR A 186 0.24 -5.74 -29.04
C THR A 186 -1.18 -5.79 -29.59
N CYS A 187 -2.01 -4.83 -29.20
CA CYS A 187 -3.16 -4.43 -30.01
C CYS A 187 -2.68 -3.76 -31.29
#